data_AF-A0A0D2JUU1-F1
#
_entry.id   AF-A0A0D2JUU1-F1
#
_cell.length_a   1.000
_cell.length_b   1.000
_cell.length_c   1.000
_cell.angle_alpha   90.00
_cell.angle_beta   90.00
_cell.angle_gamma   90.00
#
_symmetry.space_group_name_H-M   'P 1'
#
loop_
_entity.id
_entity.type
_entity.pdbx_description
1 polymer ?
#
loop_
_entity_poly.entity_id
_entity_poly.type
_entity_poly.pdbx_seq_one_letter_code
_entity_poly.pdbx_strand_id
1 'polypeptide(L)'
;MDKTVQANLATRLGHAWKQRQLENLKAWAARELIHLRPMDEKGALAIIKRKQICANPPEQAEAQKAYFLEQAGLLSELAALKDCLGCGTCCRTSSPTLYAKDLNLAQKLTKSSMYTLRSGERVYSARTQKGSILKNDLIKIREQEGACLFLNRAFKCTIHPNHPLQCRHLECWSNQNAANLDSLPRLERETLYAGNQTALALIKEYDLKIPARKLDRLLIGVSRDNNPAQAASALELMQLDHHLRQGISNTYGFGPDELLLLLGRPALSLAPLYGLSLKVRPDGRPALLPLAKA
;
A
#
# COMPACT_ATOMS: atom_id res chain seq x y z
N MET A 1 -15.33 24.54 9.83
CA MET A 1 -16.56 23.89 9.31
C MET A 1 -17.75 24.52 10.01
N ASP A 2 -18.93 24.52 9.37
CA ASP A 2 -20.12 25.30 9.75
C ASP A 2 -20.77 24.84 11.08
N LYS A 3 -21.09 25.78 11.98
CA LYS A 3 -21.83 25.52 13.24
C LYS A 3 -23.15 24.79 12.99
N THR A 4 -23.73 24.96 11.80
CA THR A 4 -24.93 24.27 11.33
C THR A 4 -24.73 22.76 11.21
N VAL A 5 -23.56 22.29 10.76
CA VAL A 5 -23.24 20.84 10.65
C VAL A 5 -23.21 20.20 12.04
N GLN A 6 -22.58 20.88 13.01
CA GLN A 6 -22.51 20.38 14.39
C GLN A 6 -23.89 20.31 15.05
N ALA A 7 -24.72 21.35 14.88
CA ALA A 7 -26.08 21.37 15.43
C ALA A 7 -26.97 20.26 14.82
N ASN A 8 -26.85 20.04 13.51
CA ASN A 8 -27.56 18.96 12.80
C ASN A 8 -27.12 17.57 13.28
N LEU A 9 -25.81 17.34 13.44
CA LEU A 9 -25.27 16.09 13.98
C LEU A 9 -25.77 15.84 15.42
N ALA A 10 -25.73 16.86 16.29
CA ALA A 10 -26.17 16.74 17.68
C ALA A 10 -27.67 16.38 17.78
N THR A 11 -28.49 17.00 16.94
CA THR A 11 -29.94 16.74 16.88
C THR A 11 -30.24 15.30 16.47
N ARG A 12 -29.59 14.83 15.42
CA ARG A 12 -29.75 13.46 14.90
C ARG A 12 -29.26 12.41 15.91
N LEU A 13 -28.18 12.70 16.61
CA LEU A 13 -27.62 11.82 17.65
C LEU A 13 -28.57 11.71 18.86
N GLY A 14 -29.16 12.82 19.30
CA GLY A 14 -30.17 12.82 20.37
C GLY A 14 -31.45 12.07 19.99
N HIS A 15 -31.87 12.14 18.73
CA HIS A 15 -33.01 11.36 18.22
C HIS A 15 -32.70 9.85 18.20
N ALA A 16 -31.52 9.45 17.72
CA ALA A 16 -31.08 8.05 17.70
C ALA A 16 -31.04 7.42 19.11
N TRP A 17 -30.61 8.18 20.11
CA TRP A 17 -30.62 7.75 21.51
C TRP A 17 -32.04 7.49 22.05
N LYS A 18 -32.96 8.45 21.88
CA LYS A 18 -34.32 8.38 22.43
C LYS A 18 -35.14 7.21 21.90
N GLN A 19 -34.90 6.81 20.66
CA GLN A 19 -35.66 5.72 20.04
C GLN A 19 -35.22 4.32 20.52
N ARG A 20 -34.16 4.20 21.34
CA ARG A 20 -33.51 2.91 21.69
C ARG A 20 -33.20 2.02 20.47
N GLN A 21 -33.32 2.55 19.25
CA GLN A 21 -32.93 1.95 17.98
C GLN A 21 -31.41 2.04 17.86
N LEU A 22 -30.77 1.34 18.78
CA LEU A 22 -29.34 1.24 18.99
C LEU A 22 -28.81 0.05 18.20
N GLU A 23 -28.70 0.18 16.89
CA GLU A 23 -27.45 -0.30 16.30
C GLU A 23 -26.37 0.61 16.89
N ASN A 24 -25.88 0.26 18.09
CA ASN A 24 -24.84 0.87 18.92
C ASN A 24 -24.53 2.35 18.59
N LEU A 25 -24.77 3.31 19.48
CA LEU A 25 -24.40 4.74 19.27
C LEU A 25 -23.01 4.95 18.61
N LYS A 26 -22.05 4.06 18.86
CA LYS A 26 -20.74 4.02 18.19
C LYS A 26 -20.82 3.67 16.71
N ALA A 27 -21.65 2.70 16.33
CA ALA A 27 -21.98 2.36 14.94
C ALA A 27 -22.71 3.51 14.24
N TRP A 28 -23.63 4.20 14.91
CA TRP A 28 -24.21 5.44 14.39
C TRP A 28 -23.12 6.49 14.12
N ALA A 29 -22.27 6.78 15.11
CA ALA A 29 -21.19 7.76 14.96
C ALA A 29 -20.20 7.36 13.85
N ALA A 30 -19.96 6.06 13.66
CA ALA A 30 -19.12 5.56 12.58
C ALA A 30 -19.76 5.82 11.20
N ARG A 31 -21.07 5.59 11.05
CA ARG A 31 -21.79 5.90 9.80
C ARG A 31 -21.73 7.39 9.47
N GLU A 32 -21.92 8.26 10.46
CA GLU A 32 -21.76 9.70 10.26
C GLU A 32 -20.36 10.09 9.81
N LEU A 33 -19.34 9.52 10.45
CA LEU A 33 -17.97 9.80 10.09
C LEU A 33 -17.66 9.36 8.65
N ILE A 34 -18.21 8.24 8.18
CA ILE A 34 -18.08 7.77 6.79
C ILE A 34 -18.70 8.76 5.80
N HIS A 35 -19.88 9.30 6.11
CA HIS A 35 -20.54 10.30 5.27
C HIS A 35 -19.74 11.61 5.17
N LEU A 36 -19.11 12.01 6.26
CA LEU A 36 -18.31 13.23 6.31
C LEU A 36 -16.90 13.05 5.73
N ARG A 37 -16.39 11.81 5.70
CA ARG A 37 -15.01 11.50 5.34
C ARG A 37 -14.89 10.08 4.78
N PRO A 38 -14.48 9.92 3.49
CA PRO A 38 -14.26 8.61 2.88
C PRO A 38 -13.44 7.65 3.72
N MET A 39 -14.10 6.65 4.29
CA MET A 39 -13.48 5.51 4.93
C MET A 39 -14.43 4.30 4.92
N ASP A 40 -13.86 3.12 5.16
CA ASP A 40 -14.67 1.92 5.39
C ASP A 40 -15.17 1.86 6.84
N GLU A 41 -16.18 1.01 7.07
CA GLU A 41 -16.81 0.85 8.38
C GLU A 41 -15.81 0.46 9.47
N LYS A 42 -14.89 -0.47 9.17
CA LYS A 42 -13.82 -0.90 10.09
C LYS A 42 -12.94 0.28 10.51
N GLY A 43 -12.61 1.17 9.57
CA GLY A 43 -11.82 2.36 9.84
C GLY A 43 -12.54 3.36 10.72
N ALA A 44 -13.81 3.64 10.40
CA ALA A 44 -14.63 4.55 11.19
C ALA A 44 -14.79 4.06 12.64
N LEU A 45 -15.16 2.80 12.85
CA LEU A 45 -15.31 2.20 14.18
C LEU A 45 -14.00 2.25 14.98
N ALA A 46 -12.85 2.03 14.33
CA ALA A 46 -11.55 2.12 14.98
C ALA A 46 -11.26 3.55 15.49
N ILE A 47 -11.68 4.58 14.74
CA ILE A 47 -11.56 5.98 15.17
C ILE A 47 -12.52 6.28 16.31
N ILE A 48 -13.81 5.95 16.18
CA ILE A 48 -14.83 6.17 17.22
C ILE A 48 -14.39 5.53 18.54
N LYS A 49 -13.94 4.27 18.51
CA LYS A 49 -13.45 3.58 19.71
C LYS A 49 -12.23 4.26 20.32
N ARG A 50 -11.24 4.66 19.50
CA ARG A 50 -9.98 5.26 19.97
C ARG A 50 -10.17 6.65 20.56
N LYS A 51 -11.10 7.42 20.00
CA LYS A 51 -11.46 8.76 20.46
C LYS A 51 -12.56 8.76 21.52
N GLN A 52 -13.04 7.56 21.91
CA GLN A 52 -14.10 7.36 22.88
C GLN A 52 -15.38 8.14 22.52
N ILE A 53 -15.65 8.31 21.22
CA ILE A 53 -16.83 9.03 20.76
C ILE A 53 -18.08 8.19 21.05
N CYS A 54 -19.08 8.87 21.59
CA CYS A 54 -20.32 8.26 22.07
C CYS A 54 -20.09 7.16 23.13
N ALA A 55 -19.00 7.25 23.91
CA ALA A 55 -18.77 6.37 25.05
C ALA A 55 -19.51 6.88 26.29
N ASN A 56 -20.28 6.00 26.93
CA ASN A 56 -20.92 6.25 28.24
C ASN A 56 -21.84 7.48 28.27
N PRO A 57 -22.92 7.50 27.45
CA PRO A 57 -23.91 8.58 27.50
C PRO A 57 -24.54 8.71 28.89
N PRO A 58 -24.73 9.93 29.42
CA PRO A 58 -25.34 10.14 30.73
C PRO A 58 -26.85 9.79 30.71
N GLU A 59 -27.38 9.33 31.84
CA GLU A 59 -28.81 9.00 31.98
C GLU A 59 -29.69 10.26 32.14
N GLN A 60 -29.16 11.31 32.74
CA GLN A 60 -29.88 12.55 33.03
C GLN A 60 -30.10 13.37 31.75
N ALA A 61 -31.35 13.83 31.53
CA ALA A 61 -31.77 14.49 30.30
C ALA A 61 -31.03 15.82 30.05
N GLU A 62 -30.78 16.62 31.09
CA GLU A 62 -30.04 17.88 31.01
C GLU A 62 -28.59 17.65 30.58
N ALA A 63 -27.95 16.60 31.10
CA ALA A 63 -26.58 16.23 30.77
C ALA A 63 -26.45 15.63 29.36
N GLN A 64 -27.50 14.95 28.86
CA GLN A 64 -27.51 14.35 27.52
C GLN A 64 -27.36 15.38 26.41
N LYS A 65 -28.04 16.54 26.51
CA LYS A 65 -27.98 17.57 25.47
C LYS A 65 -26.55 18.10 25.29
N ALA A 66 -25.89 18.42 26.40
CA ALA A 66 -24.51 18.92 26.38
C ALA A 66 -23.55 17.85 25.84
N TYR A 67 -23.68 16.61 26.32
CA TYR A 67 -22.88 15.48 25.86
C TYR A 67 -23.01 15.26 24.34
N PHE A 68 -24.22 15.24 23.79
CA PHE A 68 -24.40 15.03 22.34
C PHE A 68 -23.87 16.19 21.49
N LEU A 69 -23.90 17.42 22.01
CA LEU A 69 -23.30 18.58 21.35
C LEU A 69 -21.76 18.45 21.28
N GLU A 70 -21.15 17.95 22.36
CA GLU A 70 -19.72 17.67 22.46
C GLU A 70 -19.31 16.54 21.49
N GLN A 71 -20.04 15.41 21.50
CA GLN A 71 -19.76 14.28 20.61
C GLN A 71 -19.89 14.67 19.13
N ALA A 72 -20.89 15.48 18.78
CA ALA A 72 -21.04 16.05 17.45
C ALA A 72 -19.88 16.99 17.08
N GLY A 73 -19.38 17.77 18.04
CA GLY A 73 -18.19 18.60 17.89
C GLY A 73 -16.96 17.77 17.54
N LEU A 74 -16.69 16.71 18.31
CA LEU A 74 -15.57 15.79 18.06
C LEU A 74 -15.65 15.12 16.69
N LEU A 75 -16.84 14.67 16.27
CA LEU A 75 -17.05 14.11 14.93
C LEU A 75 -16.75 15.13 13.83
N SER A 76 -17.24 16.36 13.99
CA SER A 76 -17.02 17.46 13.05
C SER A 76 -15.53 17.82 12.93
N GLU A 77 -14.82 17.88 14.07
CA GLU A 77 -13.37 18.12 14.09
C GLU A 77 -12.60 17.03 13.35
N LEU A 78 -12.89 15.75 13.62
CA LEU A 78 -12.24 14.63 12.94
C LEU A 78 -12.48 14.63 11.43
N ALA A 79 -13.69 14.99 11.00
CA ALA A 79 -14.03 15.12 9.60
C ALA A 79 -13.24 16.25 8.91
N ALA A 80 -13.02 17.37 9.61
CA ALA A 80 -12.31 18.54 9.07
C ALA A 80 -10.77 18.42 9.08
N LEU A 81 -10.19 17.44 9.78
CA LEU A 81 -8.74 17.27 9.86
C LEU A 81 -8.11 16.98 8.49
N LYS A 82 -7.16 17.82 8.08
CA LYS A 82 -6.36 17.66 6.85
C LYS A 82 -5.12 16.78 7.06
N ASP A 83 -5.28 15.69 7.80
CA ASP A 83 -4.22 14.71 8.08
C ASP A 83 -4.82 13.31 8.21
N CYS A 84 -3.97 12.28 8.18
CA CYS A 84 -4.34 10.90 8.40
C CYS A 84 -4.88 10.69 9.82
N LEU A 85 -6.09 10.13 9.95
CA LEU A 85 -6.64 9.75 11.26
C LEU A 85 -6.03 8.45 11.81
N GLY A 86 -5.25 7.73 11.01
CA GLY A 86 -4.80 6.38 11.31
C GLY A 86 -5.97 5.39 11.45
N CYS A 87 -6.97 5.49 10.57
CA CYS A 87 -8.14 4.59 10.51
C CYS A 87 -7.82 3.23 9.86
N GLY A 88 -6.70 3.15 9.13
CA GLY A 88 -6.24 1.93 8.46
C GLY A 88 -7.01 1.57 7.19
N THR A 89 -7.99 2.37 6.73
CA THR A 89 -8.78 2.06 5.53
C THR A 89 -7.90 1.88 4.29
N CYS A 90 -7.05 2.86 3.96
CA CYS A 90 -6.15 2.71 2.82
C CYS A 90 -5.02 1.68 3.08
N CYS A 91 -4.58 1.56 4.33
CA CYS A 91 -3.52 0.63 4.71
C CYS A 91 -3.94 -0.84 4.55
N ARG A 92 -5.23 -1.15 4.58
CA ARG A 92 -5.75 -2.52 4.37
C ARG A 92 -5.74 -2.95 2.91
N THR A 93 -5.70 -2.00 1.97
CA THR A 93 -5.83 -2.28 0.54
C THR A 93 -4.52 -2.12 -0.22
N SER A 94 -3.60 -1.28 0.29
CA SER A 94 -2.30 -1.06 -0.34
C SER A 94 -1.31 -0.42 0.62
N SER A 95 -0.05 -0.39 0.20
CA SER A 95 1.02 0.36 0.84
C SER A 95 1.54 1.48 -0.07
N PRO A 96 2.22 2.50 0.50
CA PRO A 96 2.74 3.62 -0.27
C PRO A 96 4.03 3.28 -1.01
N THR A 97 4.17 3.89 -2.17
CA THR A 97 5.42 4.18 -2.86
C THR A 97 6.08 5.43 -2.27
N LEU A 98 7.40 5.45 -2.25
CA LEU A 98 8.22 6.49 -1.63
C LEU A 98 8.66 7.55 -2.65
N TYR A 99 8.74 8.78 -2.18
CA TYR A 99 9.20 9.95 -2.93
C TYR A 99 10.56 10.40 -2.40
N ALA A 100 11.28 11.24 -3.15
CA ALA A 100 12.59 11.74 -2.72
C ALA A 100 12.54 12.38 -1.31
N LYS A 101 11.43 13.05 -0.98
CA LYS A 101 11.17 13.62 0.36
C LYS A 101 11.07 12.58 1.49
N ASP A 102 10.92 11.30 1.18
CA ASP A 102 10.85 10.21 2.14
C ASP A 102 12.22 9.58 2.47
N LEU A 103 13.34 10.10 1.93
CA LEU A 103 14.68 9.54 2.17
C LEU A 103 15.00 9.35 3.66
N ASN A 104 14.79 10.40 4.47
CA ASN A 104 15.05 10.34 5.92
C ASN A 104 14.19 9.30 6.64
N LEU A 105 12.96 9.09 6.16
CA LEU A 105 12.10 8.02 6.68
C LEU A 105 12.64 6.66 6.25
N ALA A 106 12.91 6.47 4.95
CA ALA A 106 13.42 5.23 4.37
C ALA A 106 14.76 4.76 4.97
N GLN A 107 15.61 5.69 5.41
CA GLN A 107 16.86 5.38 6.13
C GLN A 107 16.62 4.83 7.54
N LYS A 108 15.52 5.18 8.19
CA LYS A 108 15.14 4.71 9.53
C LYS A 108 14.34 3.41 9.49
N LEU A 109 13.74 3.06 8.35
CA LEU A 109 13.00 1.81 8.18
C LEU A 109 13.96 0.65 7.88
N THR A 110 13.63 -0.55 8.36
CA THR A 110 14.35 -1.77 8.00
C THR A 110 14.28 -1.98 6.50
N LYS A 111 15.40 -2.27 5.84
CA LYS A 111 15.45 -2.46 4.38
C LYS A 111 14.49 -3.55 3.89
N SER A 112 14.35 -4.63 4.66
CA SER A 112 13.40 -5.73 4.41
C SER A 112 11.93 -5.33 4.46
N SER A 113 11.59 -4.14 4.94
CA SER A 113 10.22 -3.58 4.93
C SER A 113 9.84 -2.93 3.61
N MET A 114 10.77 -2.83 2.66
CA MET A 114 10.60 -2.17 1.37
C MET A 114 11.05 -3.08 0.23
N TYR A 115 10.61 -2.77 -0.99
CA TYR A 115 11.03 -3.44 -2.21
C TYR A 115 11.01 -2.47 -3.38
N THR A 116 11.70 -2.83 -4.46
CA THR A 116 11.75 -2.03 -5.68
C THR A 116 10.88 -2.68 -6.77
N LEU A 117 10.03 -1.86 -7.38
CA LEU A 117 9.43 -2.11 -8.68
C LEU A 117 10.32 -1.42 -9.73
N ARG A 118 10.91 -2.17 -10.65
CA ARG A 118 11.97 -1.63 -11.50
C ARG A 118 11.43 -0.88 -12.72
N SER A 119 12.22 0.06 -13.24
CA SER A 119 12.00 0.65 -14.55
C SER A 119 11.89 -0.46 -15.61
N GLY A 120 10.91 -0.32 -16.52
CA GLY A 120 10.58 -1.32 -17.53
C GLY A 120 9.70 -2.47 -17.03
N GLU A 121 9.42 -2.55 -15.73
CA GLU A 121 8.55 -3.57 -15.15
C GLU A 121 7.07 -3.24 -15.37
N ARG A 122 6.26 -4.28 -15.60
CA ARG A 122 4.81 -4.16 -15.64
C ARG A 122 4.23 -4.14 -14.23
N VAL A 123 3.43 -3.12 -13.95
CA VAL A 123 2.71 -2.97 -12.69
C VAL A 123 1.23 -2.74 -12.93
N TYR A 124 0.41 -3.12 -11.97
CA TYR A 124 -1.01 -2.83 -11.96
C TYR A 124 -1.31 -1.75 -10.92
N SER A 125 -2.00 -0.70 -11.34
CA SER A 125 -2.48 0.34 -10.44
C SER A 125 -3.93 0.06 -10.08
N ALA A 126 -4.19 -0.27 -8.82
CA ALA A 126 -5.55 -0.41 -8.30
C ALA A 126 -6.35 0.90 -8.39
N ARG A 127 -5.66 2.06 -8.40
CA ARG A 127 -6.30 3.37 -8.56
C ARG A 127 -6.84 3.59 -9.97
N THR A 128 -6.04 3.28 -10.99
CA THR A 128 -6.42 3.52 -12.40
C THR A 128 -7.03 2.30 -13.06
N GLN A 129 -7.08 1.17 -12.35
CA GLN A 129 -7.54 -0.14 -12.83
C GLN A 129 -6.84 -0.57 -14.14
N LYS A 130 -5.57 -0.19 -14.30
CA LYS A 130 -4.80 -0.36 -15.53
C LYS A 130 -3.41 -0.87 -15.23
N GLY A 131 -2.94 -1.78 -16.10
CA GLY A 131 -1.55 -2.17 -16.16
C GLY A 131 -0.73 -1.13 -16.94
N SER A 132 0.46 -0.79 -16.47
CA SER A 132 1.39 0.09 -17.15
C SER A 132 2.83 -0.40 -17.00
N ILE A 133 3.70 0.09 -17.87
CA ILE A 133 5.14 -0.11 -17.78
C ILE A 133 5.73 1.07 -17.01
N LEU A 134 6.51 0.78 -16.00
CA LEU A 134 7.20 1.81 -15.24
C LEU A 134 8.28 2.48 -16.09
N LYS A 135 8.30 3.82 -16.07
CA LYS A 135 9.37 4.62 -16.68
C LYS A 135 10.61 4.70 -15.78
N ASN A 136 10.37 4.78 -14.48
CA ASN A 136 11.39 4.89 -13.44
C ASN A 136 11.08 3.88 -12.33
N ASP A 137 12.08 3.56 -11.52
CA ASP A 137 11.90 2.73 -10.33
C ASP A 137 10.88 3.34 -9.36
N LEU A 138 10.15 2.47 -8.67
CA LEU A 138 9.35 2.82 -7.51
C LEU A 138 9.80 1.99 -6.32
N ILE A 139 10.31 2.65 -5.28
CA ILE A 139 10.51 2.01 -3.97
C ILE A 139 9.17 2.03 -3.25
N LYS A 140 8.74 0.86 -2.76
CA LYS A 140 7.43 0.66 -2.15
C LYS A 140 7.58 -0.05 -0.81
N ILE A 141 6.77 0.35 0.17
CA ILE A 141 6.65 -0.40 1.42
C ILE A 141 6.05 -1.77 1.11
N ARG A 142 6.46 -2.83 1.80
CA ARG A 142 5.91 -4.17 1.59
C ARG A 142 4.48 -4.29 2.09
N GLU A 143 3.80 -5.25 1.50
CA GLU A 143 2.52 -5.73 1.97
C GLU A 143 2.63 -7.12 2.59
N GLN A 144 1.79 -7.37 3.59
CA GLN A 144 1.50 -8.69 4.14
C GLN A 144 0.00 -8.92 4.05
N GLU A 145 -0.42 -10.03 3.42
CA GLU A 145 -1.84 -10.37 3.23
C GLU A 145 -2.65 -9.23 2.55
N GLY A 146 -2.02 -8.49 1.63
CA GLY A 146 -2.63 -7.37 0.92
C GLY A 146 -2.68 -6.05 1.71
N ALA A 147 -2.28 -6.04 2.98
CA ALA A 147 -2.21 -4.84 3.81
C ALA A 147 -0.78 -4.31 3.95
N CYS A 148 -0.62 -3.01 4.16
CA CYS A 148 0.65 -2.37 4.46
C CYS A 148 1.32 -3.01 5.68
N LEU A 149 2.62 -3.33 5.58
CA LEU A 149 3.40 -3.99 6.64
C LEU A 149 3.39 -3.23 7.98
N PHE A 150 3.24 -1.90 7.94
CA PHE A 150 3.18 -1.07 9.14
C PHE A 150 1.77 -0.95 9.74
N LEU A 151 0.77 -1.66 9.22
CA LEU A 151 -0.56 -1.76 9.83
C LEU A 151 -0.56 -2.90 10.85
N ASN A 152 -0.67 -2.57 12.14
CA ASN A 152 -0.78 -3.60 13.18
C ASN A 152 -2.21 -4.19 13.26
N ARG A 153 -2.35 -5.27 14.05
CA ARG A 153 -3.63 -5.96 14.28
C ARG A 153 -4.73 -5.08 14.90
N ALA A 154 -4.37 -3.97 15.55
CA ALA A 154 -5.30 -2.99 16.09
C ALA A 154 -5.68 -1.89 15.09
N PHE A 155 -5.37 -2.09 13.80
CA PHE A 155 -5.55 -1.13 12.71
C PHE A 155 -4.87 0.23 12.97
N LYS A 156 -3.71 0.20 13.62
CA LYS A 156 -2.85 1.38 13.81
C LYS A 156 -1.62 1.29 12.94
N CYS A 157 -1.27 2.42 12.32
CA CYS A 157 0.01 2.58 11.63
C CYS A 157 1.12 2.72 12.67
N THR A 158 2.12 1.84 12.65
CA THR A 158 3.21 1.81 13.62
C THR A 158 4.27 2.87 13.38
N ILE A 159 4.28 3.49 12.20
CA ILE A 159 5.19 4.59 11.84
C ILE A 159 4.52 5.97 11.92
N HIS A 160 3.29 6.05 12.43
CA HIS A 160 2.61 7.33 12.62
C HIS A 160 3.23 8.13 13.77
N PRO A 161 3.45 9.46 13.66
CA PRO A 161 3.06 10.35 12.56
C PRO A 161 4.09 10.45 11.42
N ASN A 162 5.22 9.74 11.47
CA ASN A 162 6.27 9.73 10.44
C ASN A 162 5.91 8.87 9.20
N HIS A 163 4.74 9.09 8.62
CA HIS A 163 4.26 8.30 7.49
C HIS A 163 4.76 8.85 6.13
N PRO A 164 4.87 8.02 5.07
CA PRO A 164 5.37 8.46 3.77
C PRO A 164 4.54 9.58 3.14
N LEU A 165 5.17 10.32 2.22
CA LEU A 165 4.55 11.43 1.50
C LEU A 165 3.25 11.01 0.83
N GLN A 166 3.21 9.84 0.19
CA GLN A 166 1.97 9.34 -0.42
C GLN A 166 0.85 9.19 0.60
N CYS A 167 1.13 8.66 1.79
CA CYS A 167 0.13 8.51 2.84
C CYS A 167 -0.41 9.87 3.30
N ARG A 168 0.45 10.90 3.38
CA ARG A 168 0.06 12.30 3.68
C ARG A 168 -0.78 12.96 2.59
N HIS A 169 -0.84 12.37 1.40
CA HIS A 169 -1.58 12.89 0.23
C HIS A 169 -2.73 11.98 -0.17
N LEU A 170 -2.97 10.87 0.53
CA LEU A 170 -4.21 10.11 0.38
C LEU A 170 -5.30 10.94 1.04
N GLU A 171 -5.85 11.89 0.29
CA GLU A 171 -6.83 12.89 0.75
C GLU A 171 -8.20 12.27 1.05
N CYS A 172 -8.25 11.24 1.88
CA CYS A 172 -9.51 10.66 2.35
C CYS A 172 -10.37 11.68 3.12
N TRP A 173 -9.87 12.89 3.40
CA TRP A 173 -10.57 14.03 3.98
C TRP A 173 -11.16 15.01 2.97
N SER A 174 -10.80 14.98 1.68
CA SER A 174 -11.19 16.03 0.73
C SER A 174 -12.27 15.60 -0.27
N ASN A 175 -12.62 14.32 -0.37
CA ASN A 175 -13.39 13.77 -1.50
C ASN A 175 -12.76 14.03 -2.88
N GLN A 176 -11.53 14.56 -2.96
CA GLN A 176 -10.85 14.89 -4.21
C GLN A 176 -9.83 13.80 -4.59
N ASN A 177 -9.61 13.66 -5.90
CA ASN A 177 -8.58 12.77 -6.43
C ASN A 177 -7.19 13.33 -6.12
N ALA A 178 -6.30 12.48 -5.62
CA ALA A 178 -4.91 12.77 -5.26
C ALA A 178 -4.01 13.12 -6.48
N ALA A 179 -4.35 14.17 -7.21
CA ALA A 179 -3.74 14.57 -8.48
C ALA A 179 -2.40 15.31 -8.33
N ASN A 180 -1.84 15.42 -7.12
CA ASN A 180 -0.68 16.27 -6.84
C ASN A 180 0.62 15.52 -6.53
N LEU A 181 0.68 14.23 -6.85
CA LEU A 181 1.85 13.39 -6.58
C LEU A 181 2.63 13.01 -7.84
N ASP A 182 2.00 12.98 -9.01
CA ASP A 182 2.62 12.42 -10.22
C ASP A 182 3.79 13.26 -10.74
N SER A 183 3.81 14.56 -10.42
CA SER A 183 4.91 15.48 -10.76
C SER A 183 6.06 15.45 -9.77
N LEU A 184 5.91 14.79 -8.61
CA LEU A 184 6.93 14.80 -7.57
C LEU A 184 7.99 13.72 -7.82
N PRO A 185 9.28 14.02 -7.54
CA PRO A 185 10.36 13.07 -7.76
C PRO A 185 10.22 11.85 -6.84
N ARG A 186 10.44 10.67 -7.43
CA ARG A 186 10.43 9.38 -6.72
C ARG A 186 11.72 9.19 -5.93
N LEU A 187 11.67 8.35 -4.89
CA LEU A 187 12.90 7.93 -4.22
C LEU A 187 13.62 6.91 -5.10
N GLU A 188 14.86 7.21 -5.45
CA GLU A 188 15.73 6.34 -6.27
C GLU A 188 16.57 5.41 -5.39
N ARG A 189 16.89 4.22 -5.90
CA ARG A 189 17.74 3.25 -5.19
C ARG A 189 19.14 3.82 -4.97
N GLU A 190 19.68 4.52 -5.96
CA GLU A 190 20.98 5.14 -5.96
C GLU A 190 21.10 6.16 -4.81
N THR A 191 20.06 6.96 -4.63
CA THR A 191 19.98 7.90 -3.49
C THR A 191 19.91 7.15 -2.16
N LEU A 192 19.14 6.06 -2.09
CA LEU A 192 19.00 5.26 -0.88
C LEU A 192 20.29 4.52 -0.48
N TYR A 193 21.12 4.15 -1.46
CA TYR A 193 22.36 3.40 -1.30
C TYR A 193 23.63 4.24 -1.55
N ALA A 194 23.54 5.57 -1.55
CA ALA A 194 24.66 6.46 -1.89
C ALA A 194 25.95 6.20 -1.08
N GLY A 195 25.81 5.71 0.17
CA GLY A 195 26.94 5.34 1.04
C GLY A 195 27.46 3.90 0.87
N ASN A 196 26.94 3.10 -0.06
CA ASN A 196 27.31 1.71 -0.27
C ASN A 196 27.67 1.44 -1.74
N GLN A 197 28.96 1.59 -2.08
CA GLN A 197 29.46 1.43 -3.45
C GLN A 197 29.23 0.03 -4.02
N THR A 198 29.32 -1.01 -3.19
CA THR A 198 29.02 -2.39 -3.59
C THR A 198 27.55 -2.52 -4.02
N ALA A 199 26.61 -1.99 -3.23
CA ALA A 199 25.19 -2.00 -3.59
C ALA A 199 24.93 -1.27 -4.92
N LEU A 200 25.54 -0.10 -5.12
CA LEU A 200 25.41 0.68 -6.35
C LEU A 200 25.94 -0.08 -7.58
N ALA A 201 27.11 -0.72 -7.46
CA ALA A 201 27.68 -1.53 -8.52
C ALA A 201 26.78 -2.74 -8.86
N LEU A 202 26.24 -3.41 -7.84
CA LEU A 202 25.33 -4.53 -8.00
C LEU A 202 24.01 -4.13 -8.65
N ILE A 203 23.43 -2.98 -8.28
CA ILE A 203 22.22 -2.44 -8.92
C ILE A 203 22.45 -2.30 -10.43
N LYS A 204 23.52 -1.59 -10.80
CA LYS A 204 23.85 -1.32 -12.21
C LYS A 204 24.06 -2.62 -12.98
N GLU A 205 24.88 -3.52 -12.46
CA GLU A 205 25.22 -4.78 -13.12
C GLU A 205 24.00 -5.70 -13.25
N TYR A 206 23.15 -5.76 -12.23
CA TYR A 206 21.95 -6.58 -12.24
C TYR A 206 20.92 -6.06 -13.26
N ASP A 207 20.73 -4.74 -13.38
CA ASP A 207 19.79 -4.19 -14.35
C ASP A 207 20.25 -4.35 -15.80
N LEU A 208 21.57 -4.39 -16.04
CA LEU A 208 22.15 -4.76 -17.34
C LEU A 208 21.89 -6.24 -17.68
N LYS A 209 22.10 -7.13 -16.71
CA LYS A 209 21.94 -8.59 -16.90
C LYS A 209 20.49 -9.05 -16.93
N ILE A 210 19.62 -8.42 -16.15
CA ILE A 210 18.20 -8.76 -15.99
C ILE A 210 17.32 -7.55 -16.37
N PRO A 211 17.29 -7.09 -17.63
CA PRO A 211 16.47 -5.94 -17.99
C PRO A 211 14.98 -6.25 -17.84
N ALA A 212 14.27 -5.54 -16.96
CA ALA A 212 12.85 -5.80 -16.69
C ALA A 212 11.98 -5.67 -17.96
N ARG A 213 12.31 -4.71 -18.85
CA ARG A 213 11.63 -4.53 -20.13
C ARG A 213 11.86 -5.69 -21.11
N LYS A 214 13.01 -6.36 -21.05
CA LYS A 214 13.25 -7.58 -21.86
C LYS A 214 12.35 -8.71 -21.34
N LEU A 215 12.29 -8.90 -20.02
CA LEU A 215 11.44 -9.90 -19.41
C LEU A 215 9.94 -9.68 -19.68
N ASP A 216 9.44 -8.44 -19.59
CA ASP A 216 8.04 -8.10 -19.95
C ASP A 216 7.73 -8.50 -21.39
N ARG A 217 8.59 -8.18 -22.37
CA ARG A 217 8.39 -8.58 -23.77
C ARG A 217 8.34 -10.10 -23.95
N LEU A 218 9.26 -10.83 -23.32
CA LEU A 218 9.29 -12.29 -23.40
C LEU A 218 8.02 -12.91 -22.80
N LEU A 219 7.59 -12.45 -21.63
CA LEU A 219 6.39 -12.98 -20.97
C LEU A 219 5.11 -12.66 -21.75
N ILE A 220 5.04 -11.53 -22.45
CA ILE A 220 3.92 -11.21 -23.34
C ILE A 220 3.83 -12.22 -24.50
N GLY A 221 4.92 -12.52 -25.21
CA GLY A 221 4.84 -13.45 -26.34
C GLY A 221 4.66 -14.90 -25.92
N VAL A 222 5.07 -15.27 -24.69
CA VAL A 222 4.66 -16.56 -24.10
C VAL A 222 3.16 -16.59 -23.84
N SER A 223 2.63 -15.55 -23.19
CA SER A 223 1.22 -15.47 -22.77
C SER A 223 0.25 -15.35 -23.95
N ARG A 224 0.58 -14.57 -24.99
CA ARG A 224 -0.31 -14.28 -26.12
C ARG A 224 -0.10 -15.17 -27.32
N ASP A 225 1.16 -15.48 -27.63
CA ASP A 225 1.53 -16.11 -28.90
C ASP A 225 1.97 -17.57 -28.72
N ASN A 226 1.96 -18.07 -27.47
CA ASN A 226 2.45 -19.40 -27.08
C ASN A 226 3.86 -19.69 -27.64
N ASN A 227 4.72 -18.67 -27.69
CA ASN A 227 6.00 -18.71 -28.40
C ASN A 227 7.07 -19.51 -27.63
N PRO A 228 7.51 -20.70 -28.10
CA PRO A 228 8.45 -21.55 -27.36
C PRO A 228 9.84 -20.94 -27.21
N ALA A 229 10.32 -20.19 -28.20
CA ALA A 229 11.63 -19.54 -28.14
C ALA A 229 11.66 -18.41 -27.09
N GLN A 230 10.57 -17.65 -26.98
CA GLN A 230 10.43 -16.66 -25.90
C GLN A 230 10.28 -17.32 -24.53
N ALA A 231 9.61 -18.48 -24.45
CA ALA A 231 9.51 -19.24 -23.21
C ALA A 231 10.88 -19.71 -22.73
N ALA A 232 11.71 -20.27 -23.62
CA ALA A 232 13.07 -20.66 -23.32
C ALA A 232 13.92 -19.47 -22.85
N SER A 233 13.86 -18.35 -23.57
CA SER A 233 14.58 -17.12 -23.20
C SER A 233 14.12 -16.54 -21.86
N ALA A 234 12.83 -16.63 -21.54
CA ALA A 234 12.29 -16.17 -20.26
C ALA A 234 12.80 -17.06 -19.10
N LEU A 235 12.82 -18.38 -19.30
CA LEU A 235 13.33 -19.35 -18.33
C LEU A 235 14.83 -19.15 -18.07
N GLU A 236 15.63 -18.94 -19.12
CA GLU A 236 17.06 -18.61 -18.98
C GLU A 236 17.26 -17.35 -18.15
N LEU A 237 16.46 -16.30 -18.40
CA LEU A 237 16.55 -15.05 -17.64
C LEU A 237 16.12 -15.22 -16.18
N MET A 238 15.10 -16.05 -15.91
CA MET A 238 14.67 -16.40 -14.54
C MET A 238 15.73 -17.23 -13.81
N GLN A 239 16.40 -18.15 -14.50
CA GLN A 239 17.48 -18.95 -13.93
C GLN A 239 18.70 -18.09 -13.63
N LEU A 240 19.08 -17.19 -14.55
CA LEU A 240 20.15 -16.23 -14.32
C LEU A 240 19.83 -15.32 -13.13
N ASP A 241 18.61 -14.79 -13.04
CA ASP A 241 18.14 -14.01 -11.89
C ASP A 241 18.32 -14.79 -10.57
N HIS A 242 17.90 -16.05 -10.54
CA HIS A 242 18.03 -16.90 -9.36
C HIS A 242 19.50 -17.08 -8.94
N HIS A 243 20.38 -17.44 -9.88
CA HIS A 243 21.81 -17.63 -9.60
C HIS A 243 22.49 -16.33 -9.16
N LEU A 244 22.16 -15.19 -9.79
CA LEU A 244 22.70 -13.89 -9.39
C LEU A 244 22.28 -13.52 -7.97
N ARG A 245 21.01 -13.71 -7.60
CA ARG A 245 20.53 -13.44 -6.25
C ARG A 245 21.24 -14.30 -5.21
N GLN A 246 21.40 -15.60 -5.48
CA GLN A 246 22.15 -16.51 -4.61
C GLN A 246 23.62 -16.10 -4.49
N GLY A 247 24.28 -15.84 -5.63
CA GLY A 247 25.69 -15.43 -5.65
C GLY A 247 25.91 -14.12 -4.90
N ILE A 248 25.02 -13.13 -5.07
CA ILE A 248 25.09 -11.85 -4.37
C ILE A 248 24.89 -12.04 -2.87
N SER A 249 23.89 -12.83 -2.46
CA SER A 249 23.64 -13.16 -1.05
C SER A 249 24.86 -13.82 -0.41
N ASN A 250 25.41 -14.83 -1.06
CA ASN A 250 26.52 -15.62 -0.51
C ASN A 250 27.84 -14.83 -0.46
N THR A 251 28.07 -13.95 -1.44
CA THR A 251 29.34 -13.23 -1.58
C THR A 251 29.37 -11.92 -0.79
N TYR A 252 28.26 -11.18 -0.79
CA TYR A 252 28.22 -9.82 -0.22
C TYR A 252 27.34 -9.71 1.03
N GLY A 253 26.69 -10.80 1.46
CA GLY A 253 25.92 -10.86 2.70
C GLY A 253 24.54 -10.20 2.66
N PHE A 254 24.05 -9.79 1.49
CA PHE A 254 22.69 -9.24 1.36
C PHE A 254 21.64 -10.32 1.55
N GLY A 255 20.80 -10.18 2.59
CA GLY A 255 19.75 -11.16 2.87
C GLY A 255 18.65 -11.20 1.79
N PRO A 256 17.88 -12.30 1.67
CA PRO A 256 16.87 -12.45 0.62
C PRO A 256 15.83 -11.33 0.56
N ASP A 257 15.39 -10.83 1.72
CA ASP A 257 14.44 -9.72 1.78
C ASP A 257 15.07 -8.37 1.40
N GLU A 258 16.35 -8.16 1.68
CA GLU A 258 17.07 -6.95 1.29
C GLU A 258 17.29 -6.91 -0.23
N LEU A 259 17.51 -8.07 -0.85
CA LEU A 259 17.60 -8.19 -2.30
C LEU A 259 16.31 -7.76 -3.02
N LEU A 260 15.15 -7.76 -2.35
CA LEU A 260 13.91 -7.22 -2.93
C LEU A 260 13.97 -5.71 -3.09
N LEU A 261 14.68 -5.01 -2.19
CA LEU A 261 14.92 -3.57 -2.29
C LEU A 261 16.08 -3.28 -3.24
N LEU A 262 17.17 -4.05 -3.14
CA LEU A 262 18.37 -3.83 -3.96
C LEU A 262 18.12 -4.16 -5.44
N LEU A 263 17.55 -5.33 -5.74
CA LEU A 263 17.43 -5.88 -7.09
C LEU A 263 15.98 -5.90 -7.61
N GLY A 264 15.02 -5.46 -6.79
CA GLY A 264 13.61 -5.55 -7.11
C GLY A 264 13.04 -6.96 -6.99
N ARG A 265 11.81 -7.15 -7.50
CA ARG A 265 11.11 -8.43 -7.45
C ARG A 265 11.85 -9.53 -8.25
N PRO A 266 11.89 -10.78 -7.76
CA PRO A 266 12.45 -11.90 -8.53
C PRO A 266 11.75 -12.05 -9.88
N ALA A 267 12.51 -12.35 -10.95
CA ALA A 267 12.00 -12.48 -12.31
C ALA A 267 10.83 -13.48 -12.39
N LEU A 268 10.97 -14.61 -11.69
CA LEU A 268 9.94 -15.64 -11.62
C LEU A 268 8.63 -15.13 -11.01
N SER A 269 8.70 -14.23 -10.02
CA SER A 269 7.52 -13.66 -9.36
C SER A 269 6.68 -12.77 -10.26
N LEU A 270 7.20 -12.40 -11.44
CA LEU A 270 6.47 -11.58 -12.41
C LEU A 270 5.60 -12.43 -13.36
N ALA A 271 5.88 -13.73 -13.53
CA ALA A 271 5.13 -14.60 -14.43
C ALA A 271 3.61 -14.61 -14.17
N PRO A 272 3.13 -14.62 -12.91
CA PRO A 272 1.69 -14.58 -12.63
C PRO A 272 0.97 -13.35 -13.17
N LEU A 273 1.66 -12.22 -13.33
CA LEU A 273 1.08 -10.99 -13.91
C LEU A 273 0.70 -11.16 -15.38
N TYR A 274 1.18 -12.22 -16.03
CA TYR A 274 0.90 -12.56 -17.43
C TYR A 274 0.02 -13.83 -17.53
N GLY A 275 -0.54 -14.29 -16.42
CA GLY A 275 -1.30 -15.54 -16.40
C GLY A 275 -0.43 -16.78 -16.59
N LEU A 276 0.85 -16.73 -16.20
CA LEU A 276 1.81 -17.83 -16.36
C LEU A 276 2.29 -18.35 -15.01
N SER A 277 2.60 -19.64 -14.96
CA SER A 277 3.24 -20.32 -13.81
C SER A 277 4.38 -21.22 -14.29
N LEU A 278 5.43 -21.32 -13.49
CA LEU A 278 6.50 -22.29 -13.72
C LEU A 278 6.04 -23.67 -13.26
N LYS A 279 6.17 -24.66 -14.14
CA LYS A 279 5.90 -26.07 -13.87
C LYS A 279 7.06 -26.91 -14.37
N VAL A 280 7.27 -28.07 -13.74
CA VAL A 280 8.20 -29.09 -14.23
C VAL A 280 7.38 -30.11 -15.02
N ARG A 281 7.78 -30.35 -16.28
CA ARG A 281 7.15 -31.34 -17.14
C ARG A 281 7.55 -32.77 -16.72
N PRO A 282 6.84 -33.81 -17.21
CA PRO A 282 7.22 -35.20 -16.94
C PRO A 282 8.64 -35.57 -17.36
N ASP A 283 9.21 -34.86 -18.36
CA ASP A 283 10.59 -35.01 -18.82
C ASP A 283 11.63 -34.30 -17.91
N GLY A 284 11.20 -33.74 -16.78
CA GLY A 284 12.05 -33.03 -15.82
C GLY A 284 12.39 -31.59 -16.23
N ARG A 285 11.94 -31.11 -17.39
CA ARG A 285 12.29 -29.76 -17.86
C ARG A 285 11.32 -28.70 -17.34
N PRO A 286 11.81 -27.51 -16.95
CA PRO A 286 10.94 -26.40 -16.59
C PRO A 286 10.19 -25.85 -17.80
N ALA A 287 8.94 -25.46 -17.60
CA ALA A 287 8.10 -24.81 -18.60
C ALA A 287 7.23 -23.72 -17.96
N LEU A 288 7.03 -22.62 -18.69
CA LEU A 288 6.01 -21.63 -18.36
C LEU A 288 4.69 -22.08 -18.97
N LEU A 289 3.69 -22.34 -18.13
CA LEU A 289 2.36 -22.79 -18.53
C LEU A 289 1.31 -21.79 -18.06
N PRO A 290 0.14 -21.70 -18.73
CA PRO A 290 -0.98 -20.91 -18.25
C PRO A 290 -1.30 -21.23 -16.78
N LEU A 291 -1.53 -20.19 -15.98
CA LEU A 291 -2.10 -20.33 -14.65
C LEU A 291 -3.47 -20.97 -14.79
N ALA A 292 -3.69 -22.06 -14.03
CA ALA A 292 -5.03 -22.62 -13.90
C ALA A 292 -5.98 -21.51 -13.43
N LYS A 293 -7.14 -21.39 -14.09
CA LYS A 293 -8.19 -20.51 -13.59
C LYS A 293 -8.62 -21.05 -12.23
N ALA A 294 -8.51 -20.22 -11.19
CA ALA A 294 -9.10 -20.47 -9.90
C ALA A 294 -10.62 -20.34 -9.99
#